data_AF-A0A7X7TL71-F1
#
_entry.id   AF-A0A7X7TL71-F1
#
_cell.length_a   1.000
_cell.length_b   1.000
_cell.length_c   1.000
_cell.angle_alpha   90.00
_cell.angle_beta   90.00
_cell.angle_gamma   90.00
#
_symmetry.space_group_name_H-M   'P 1'
#
loop_
_entity.id
_entity.type
_entity.pdbx_description
1 polymer ?
#
loop_
_entity_poly.entity_id
_entity_poly.type
_entity_poly.pdbx_seq_one_letter_code
_entity_poly.pdbx_strand_id
1 'polypeptide(L)'
;MGEVNLSQVMDRNQSFVDRVIEESGQDIRQCYQCAKCSGGCPGSSEMDYPPNQIIRMLMLGMKEEVLNSRTIWVCMGCNTCTTRCIRDIQVAAVMDTLRQEAVRAGYVDKAQTVLNFNDSFLWTVRTFGRLFEPGMAMLNNLKTGNYMKDMQFGLPLMLKGKASMFPHRIKGRREMKKIFDNVQGGK
;
A
#
# COMPACT_ATOMS: atom_id res chain seq x y z
N MET A 1 13.11 7.02 28.26
CA MET A 1 11.95 6.33 27.67
C MET A 1 10.85 6.39 28.70
N GLY A 2 9.71 7.01 28.38
CA GLY A 2 8.59 7.09 29.32
C GLY A 2 7.92 5.73 29.51
N GLU A 3 7.28 5.51 30.65
CA GLU A 3 6.45 4.32 30.88
C GLU A 3 5.29 4.31 29.88
N VAL A 4 5.16 3.23 29.11
CA VAL A 4 4.03 3.01 28.22
C VAL A 4 3.03 2.09 28.93
N ASN A 5 1.88 2.65 29.34
CA ASN A 5 0.78 1.86 29.89
C ASN A 5 -0.07 1.26 28.75
N LEU A 6 0.11 -0.03 28.49
CA LEU A 6 -0.55 -0.71 27.37
C LEU A 6 -2.08 -0.73 27.48
N SER A 7 -2.63 -0.84 28.70
CA SER A 7 -4.09 -0.82 28.91
C SER A 7 -4.68 0.52 28.48
N GLN A 8 -4.03 1.62 28.89
CA GLN A 8 -4.46 2.97 28.52
C GLN A 8 -4.34 3.22 27.01
N VAL A 9 -3.30 2.70 26.36
CA VAL A 9 -3.12 2.83 24.90
C VAL A 9 -4.24 2.09 24.16
N MET A 10 -4.56 0.88 24.60
CA MET A 10 -5.62 0.07 24.02
C MET A 10 -6.99 0.75 24.18
N ASP A 11 -7.33 1.21 25.38
CA ASP A 11 -8.59 1.91 25.65
C ASP A 11 -8.75 3.16 24.78
N ARG A 12 -7.66 3.93 24.59
CA ARG A 12 -7.67 5.15 23.77
C ARG A 12 -7.87 4.87 22.29
N ASN A 13 -7.34 3.75 21.78
CA ASN A 13 -7.28 3.45 20.35
C ASN A 13 -8.16 2.27 19.92
N GLN A 14 -9.05 1.78 20.78
CA GLN A 14 -9.93 0.65 20.48
C GLN A 14 -10.75 0.87 19.20
N SER A 15 -11.30 2.09 19.02
CA SER A 15 -12.06 2.45 17.81
C SER A 15 -11.26 2.37 16.51
N PHE A 16 -9.94 2.58 16.58
CA PHE A 16 -9.05 2.40 15.43
C PHE A 16 -8.86 0.91 15.13
N VAL A 17 -8.65 0.09 16.17
CA VAL A 17 -8.50 -1.37 16.01
C VAL A 17 -9.77 -1.98 15.43
N ASP A 18 -10.94 -1.61 15.96
CA ASP A 18 -12.24 -2.11 15.50
C ASP A 18 -12.49 -1.75 14.04
N ARG A 19 -12.17 -0.51 13.63
CA ARG A 19 -12.28 -0.08 12.24
C ARG A 19 -11.37 -0.88 11.30
N VAL A 20 -10.12 -1.15 11.70
CA VAL A 20 -9.22 -1.97 10.90
C VAL A 20 -9.75 -3.40 10.76
N ILE A 21 -10.32 -3.96 11.83
CA ILE A 21 -10.98 -5.29 11.80
C ILE A 21 -12.17 -5.29 10.83
N GLU A 22 -13.04 -4.29 10.94
CA GLU A 22 -14.24 -4.14 10.10
C GLU A 22 -13.87 -4.00 8.62
N GLU A 23 -12.98 -3.07 8.29
CA GLU A 23 -12.63 -2.77 6.90
C GLU A 23 -11.76 -3.85 6.23
N SER A 24 -10.89 -4.51 7.00
CA SER A 24 -10.13 -5.66 6.47
C SER A 24 -10.96 -6.94 6.43
N GLY A 25 -12.07 -7.00 7.16
CA GLY A 25 -12.85 -8.21 7.40
C GLY A 25 -12.06 -9.29 8.16
N GLN A 26 -10.99 -8.93 8.87
CA GLN A 26 -10.09 -9.88 9.54
C GLN A 26 -10.11 -9.69 11.06
N ASP A 27 -10.46 -10.75 11.80
CA ASP A 27 -10.29 -10.75 13.25
C ASP A 27 -8.82 -11.02 13.64
N ILE A 28 -8.04 -9.95 13.74
CA ILE A 28 -6.63 -10.02 14.13
C ILE A 28 -6.41 -10.55 15.55
N ARG A 29 -7.43 -10.56 16.42
CA ARG A 29 -7.31 -11.04 17.82
C ARG A 29 -7.06 -12.54 17.88
N GLN A 30 -7.37 -13.25 16.78
CA GLN A 30 -7.05 -14.66 16.62
C GLN A 30 -5.54 -14.93 16.41
N CYS A 31 -4.74 -13.88 16.17
CA CYS A 31 -3.31 -14.00 15.97
C CYS A 31 -2.59 -14.34 17.28
N TYR A 32 -1.99 -15.52 17.30
CA TYR A 32 -1.20 -16.08 18.41
C TYR A 32 0.32 -15.94 18.20
N GLN A 33 0.75 -15.06 17.29
CA GLN A 33 2.16 -14.64 17.12
C GLN A 33 3.18 -15.72 16.73
N CYS A 34 2.79 -16.71 15.92
CA CYS A 34 3.71 -17.74 15.41
C CYS A 34 4.79 -17.27 14.42
N ALA A 35 4.73 -16.01 13.96
CA ALA A 35 5.68 -15.38 13.03
C ALA A 35 5.89 -16.06 11.66
N LYS A 36 5.05 -17.02 11.23
CA LYS A 36 5.11 -17.60 9.87
C LYS A 36 5.01 -16.56 8.77
N CYS A 37 4.17 -15.54 8.95
CA CYS A 37 4.03 -14.42 8.03
C CYS A 37 5.34 -13.65 7.85
N SER A 38 6.11 -13.50 8.94
CA SER A 38 7.39 -12.78 8.96
C SER A 38 8.52 -13.60 8.38
N GLY A 39 8.65 -14.87 8.79
CA GLY A 39 9.66 -15.77 8.23
C GLY A 39 9.43 -16.07 6.74
N GLY A 40 8.19 -15.98 6.27
CA GLY A 40 7.85 -16.14 4.86
C GLY A 40 7.92 -14.86 4.02
N CYS A 41 8.15 -13.69 4.61
CA CYS A 41 8.09 -12.42 3.90
C CYS A 41 9.36 -12.21 3.07
N PRO A 42 9.27 -12.09 1.73
CA PRO A 42 10.43 -11.85 0.88
C PRO A 42 11.02 -10.43 1.03
N GLY A 43 10.22 -9.47 1.53
CA GLY A 43 10.63 -8.08 1.72
C GLY A 43 10.98 -7.72 3.17
N SER A 44 11.20 -8.71 4.04
CA SER A 44 11.41 -8.47 5.47
C SER A 44 12.61 -7.60 5.79
N SER A 45 13.68 -7.64 4.97
CA SER A 45 14.87 -6.80 5.13
C SER A 45 14.61 -5.30 4.95
N GLU A 46 13.55 -4.96 4.21
CA GLU A 46 13.16 -3.57 3.93
C GLU A 46 12.07 -3.06 4.89
N MET A 47 11.65 -3.89 5.85
CA MET A 47 10.62 -3.56 6.82
C MET A 47 11.26 -3.08 8.13
N ASP A 48 10.69 -2.04 8.73
CA ASP A 48 11.04 -1.61 10.09
C ASP A 48 10.47 -2.56 11.15
N TYR A 49 9.32 -3.16 10.89
CA TYR A 49 8.71 -4.18 11.74
C TYR A 49 8.21 -5.35 10.89
N PRO A 50 8.56 -6.59 11.20
CA PRO A 50 8.03 -7.73 10.45
C PRO A 50 6.51 -7.84 10.62
N PRO A 51 5.78 -8.47 9.67
CA PRO A 51 4.32 -8.50 9.65
C PRO A 51 3.65 -8.95 10.96
N ASN A 52 4.20 -9.95 11.66
CA ASN A 52 3.63 -10.39 12.94
C ASN A 52 3.68 -9.30 14.02
N GLN A 53 4.74 -8.48 14.03
CA GLN A 53 4.88 -7.37 14.97
C GLN A 53 3.91 -6.24 14.64
N ILE A 54 3.67 -5.93 13.36
CA ILE A 54 2.61 -4.99 12.97
C ILE A 54 1.25 -5.45 13.49
N ILE A 55 0.91 -6.73 13.31
CA ILE A 55 -0.33 -7.29 13.85
C ILE A 55 -0.36 -7.19 15.38
N ARG A 56 0.75 -7.45 16.07
CA ARG A 56 0.82 -7.33 17.53
C ARG A 56 0.63 -5.89 18.00
N MET A 57 1.31 -4.93 17.38
CA MET A 57 1.20 -3.51 17.71
C MET A 57 -0.23 -3.01 17.47
N LEU A 58 -0.86 -3.46 16.38
CA LEU A 58 -2.26 -3.18 16.11
C LEU A 58 -3.18 -3.75 17.20
N MET A 59 -2.98 -5.00 17.63
CA MET A 59 -3.74 -5.60 18.75
C MET A 59 -3.57 -4.83 20.07
N LEU A 60 -2.43 -4.14 20.25
CA LEU A 60 -2.15 -3.32 21.44
C LEU A 60 -2.64 -1.87 21.29
N GLY A 61 -3.31 -1.52 20.19
CA GLY A 61 -3.78 -0.16 19.93
C GLY A 61 -2.66 0.86 19.69
N MET A 62 -1.46 0.41 19.28
CA MET A 62 -0.31 1.28 18.99
C MET A 62 -0.47 1.98 17.63
N LYS A 63 -1.50 2.80 17.52
CA LYS A 63 -1.95 3.43 16.28
C LYS A 63 -0.84 4.24 15.61
N GLU A 64 -0.18 5.11 16.36
CA GLU A 64 0.81 6.04 15.79
C GLU A 64 2.02 5.29 15.24
N GLU A 65 2.49 4.28 15.97
CA GLU A 65 3.62 3.44 15.57
C GLU A 65 3.29 2.61 14.32
N VAL A 66 2.09 2.02 14.27
CA VAL A 66 1.63 1.25 13.11
C VAL A 66 1.46 2.13 11.88
N LEU A 67 0.80 3.28 11.99
CA LEU A 67 0.52 4.15 10.83
C LEU A 67 1.77 4.90 10.34
N ASN A 68 2.74 5.18 11.22
CA ASN A 68 4.05 5.72 10.82
C ASN A 68 5.03 4.66 10.30
N SER A 69 4.67 3.37 10.35
CA SER A 69 5.59 2.31 9.96
C SER A 69 5.89 2.33 8.46
N ARG A 70 7.15 2.12 8.07
CA ARG A 70 7.53 1.91 6.67
C ARG A 70 6.97 0.59 6.13
N THR A 71 6.76 -0.40 7.00
CA THR A 71 6.31 -1.75 6.66
C THR A 71 5.04 -1.79 5.84
N ILE A 72 4.03 -1.00 6.22
CA ILE A 72 2.74 -1.00 5.50
C ILE A 72 2.91 -0.55 4.05
N TRP A 73 3.89 0.33 3.78
CA TRP A 73 4.19 0.89 2.46
C TRP A 73 5.10 0.02 1.59
N VAL A 74 6.04 -0.70 2.20
CA VAL A 74 6.92 -1.65 1.46
C VAL A 74 6.25 -3.02 1.26
N CYS A 75 5.16 -3.30 1.96
CA CYS A 75 4.38 -4.51 1.78
C CYS A 75 3.84 -4.60 0.34
N MET A 76 4.34 -5.58 -0.42
CA MET A 76 3.96 -5.80 -1.83
C MET A 76 2.56 -6.40 -2.01
N GLY A 77 1.87 -6.79 -0.92
CA GLY A 77 0.59 -7.49 -1.03
C GLY A 77 0.68 -8.85 -1.75
N CYS A 78 1.84 -9.53 -1.70
CA CYS A 78 2.08 -10.78 -2.43
C CYS A 78 1.33 -12.01 -1.87
N ASN A 79 0.58 -11.85 -0.78
CA ASN A 79 -0.23 -12.89 -0.12
C ASN A 79 0.51 -14.10 0.46
N THR A 80 1.85 -14.15 0.43
CA THR A 80 2.63 -15.23 1.07
C THR A 80 2.34 -15.37 2.56
N CYS A 81 2.12 -14.26 3.27
CA CYS A 81 1.75 -14.26 4.68
C CYS A 81 0.33 -14.80 4.91
N THR A 82 -0.61 -14.41 4.04
CA THR A 82 -2.01 -14.87 4.06
C THR A 82 -2.08 -16.38 3.88
N THR A 83 -1.46 -16.92 2.82
CA THR A 83 -1.55 -18.34 2.48
C THR A 83 -0.90 -19.28 3.51
N ARG A 84 0.04 -18.77 4.31
CA ARG A 84 0.76 -19.54 5.35
C ARG A 84 0.18 -19.36 6.75
N CYS A 85 -0.82 -18.50 6.91
CA CYS A 85 -1.41 -18.21 8.22
C CYS A 85 -2.29 -19.39 8.66
N ILE A 86 -1.92 -20.05 9.76
CA ILE A 86 -2.73 -21.18 10.27
C ILE A 86 -4.01 -20.75 10.98
N ARG A 87 -4.18 -19.44 11.19
CA ARG A 87 -5.38 -18.82 11.77
C ARG A 87 -6.24 -18.15 10.69
N ASP A 88 -5.89 -18.36 9.42
CA ASP A 88 -6.61 -17.84 8.26
C ASP A 88 -6.77 -16.30 8.23
N ILE A 89 -5.83 -15.60 8.85
CA ILE A 89 -5.79 -14.13 8.83
C ILE A 89 -5.20 -13.68 7.49
N GLN A 90 -5.96 -12.90 6.72
CA GLN A 90 -5.48 -12.25 5.51
C GLN A 90 -4.60 -11.04 5.85
N VAL A 91 -3.36 -11.31 6.28
CA VAL A 91 -2.40 -10.28 6.70
C VAL A 91 -2.16 -9.24 5.60
N ALA A 92 -2.19 -9.63 4.33
CA ALA A 92 -2.07 -8.69 3.22
C ALA A 92 -3.24 -7.69 3.16
N ALA A 93 -4.46 -8.13 3.44
CA ALA A 93 -5.64 -7.25 3.50
C ALA A 93 -5.53 -6.28 4.68
N VAL A 94 -5.09 -6.76 5.86
CA VAL A 94 -4.83 -5.88 7.02
C VAL A 94 -3.79 -4.82 6.69
N MET A 95 -2.69 -5.17 6.02
CA MET A 95 -1.67 -4.21 5.58
C MET A 95 -2.22 -3.17 4.59
N ASP A 96 -3.12 -3.58 3.70
CA ASP A 96 -3.79 -2.66 2.76
C ASP A 96 -4.70 -1.68 3.49
N THR A 97 -5.55 -2.17 4.40
CA THR A 97 -6.40 -1.33 5.26
C THR A 97 -5.57 -0.35 6.07
N LEU A 98 -4.43 -0.78 6.64
CA LEU A 98 -3.53 0.12 7.36
C LEU A 98 -2.93 1.23 6.47
N ARG A 99 -2.63 0.94 5.20
CA ARG A 99 -2.22 2.00 4.25
C ARG A 99 -3.33 3.02 4.04
N GLN A 100 -4.57 2.57 3.88
CA GLN A 100 -5.72 3.46 3.72
C GLN A 100 -5.94 4.31 4.98
N GLU A 101 -5.85 3.72 6.16
CA GLU A 101 -5.93 4.43 7.45
C GLU A 101 -4.80 5.44 7.62
N ALA A 102 -3.57 5.11 7.21
CA ALA A 102 -2.45 6.03 7.25
C ALA A 102 -2.70 7.26 6.36
N VAL A 103 -3.25 7.07 5.16
CA VAL A 103 -3.67 8.18 4.29
C VAL A 103 -4.77 9.03 4.95
N ARG A 104 -5.81 8.40 5.49
CA ARG A 104 -6.93 9.12 6.14
C ARG A 104 -6.49 9.92 7.36
N ALA A 105 -5.54 9.40 8.13
CA ALA A 105 -5.02 10.04 9.32
C ALA A 105 -3.83 10.98 9.06
N GLY A 106 -3.36 11.10 7.81
CA GLY A 106 -2.27 12.00 7.43
C GLY A 106 -0.85 11.48 7.71
N TYR A 107 -0.67 10.20 8.03
CA TYR A 107 0.65 9.57 8.23
C TYR A 107 1.29 9.16 6.90
N VAL A 108 1.58 10.13 6.03
CA VAL A 108 2.02 9.90 4.65
C VAL A 108 3.44 10.36 4.34
N ASP A 109 4.15 10.91 5.32
CA ASP A 109 5.51 11.46 5.14
C ASP A 109 6.48 10.45 4.51
N LYS A 110 6.43 9.19 4.97
CA LYS A 110 7.26 8.10 4.46
C LYS A 110 6.75 7.49 3.14
N ALA A 111 5.61 7.94 2.65
CA ALA A 111 4.85 7.34 1.57
C ALA A 111 4.67 8.24 0.35
N GLN A 112 5.09 9.51 0.41
CA GLN A 112 4.80 10.50 -0.64
C GLN A 112 5.22 10.02 -2.04
N THR A 113 6.39 9.38 -2.15
CA THR A 113 6.87 8.81 -3.43
C THR A 113 5.94 7.69 -3.93
N VAL A 114 5.46 6.82 -3.03
CA VAL A 114 4.56 5.72 -3.37
C VAL A 114 3.18 6.25 -3.78
N LEU A 115 2.67 7.27 -3.07
CA LEU A 115 1.41 7.93 -3.40
C LEU A 115 1.48 8.64 -4.75
N ASN A 116 2.54 9.41 -4.99
CA ASN A 116 2.75 10.09 -6.26
C ASN A 116 2.82 9.12 -7.45
N PHE A 117 3.49 7.98 -7.25
CA PHE A 117 3.57 6.91 -8.23
C PHE A 117 2.18 6.30 -8.50
N ASN A 118 1.47 5.92 -7.43
CA ASN A 118 0.13 5.34 -7.53
C ASN A 118 -0.85 6.31 -8.23
N ASP A 119 -0.82 7.60 -7.91
CA ASP A 119 -1.66 8.60 -8.56
C ASP A 119 -1.33 8.75 -10.05
N SER A 120 -0.04 8.71 -10.40
CA SER A 120 0.40 8.76 -11.80
C SER A 120 -0.07 7.51 -12.56
N PHE A 121 0.03 6.35 -11.93
CA PHE A 121 -0.49 5.09 -12.46
C PHE A 121 -2.00 5.15 -12.68
N LEU A 122 -2.79 5.46 -11.64
CA LEU A 122 -4.26 5.52 -11.73
C LEU A 122 -4.73 6.57 -12.73
N TRP A 123 -4.05 7.72 -12.81
CA TRP A 123 -4.35 8.72 -13.83
C TRP A 123 -4.17 8.18 -15.25
N THR A 124 -3.09 7.44 -15.54
CA THR A 124 -2.91 6.85 -16.89
C THR A 124 -3.96 5.82 -17.21
N VAL A 125 -4.32 4.95 -16.25
CA VAL A 125 -5.36 3.93 -16.45
C VAL A 125 -6.73 4.57 -16.65
N ARG A 126 -7.11 5.57 -15.83
CA ARG A 126 -8.35 6.34 -16.00
C ARG A 126 -8.38 7.08 -17.34
N THR A 127 -7.24 7.61 -17.77
CA THR A 127 -7.15 8.44 -18.98
C THR A 127 -7.11 7.61 -20.25
N PHE A 128 -6.35 6.52 -20.32
CA PHE A 128 -6.16 5.75 -21.57
C PHE A 128 -6.90 4.41 -21.56
N GLY A 129 -7.45 4.01 -20.42
CA GLY A 129 -8.04 2.69 -20.19
C GLY A 129 -7.01 1.57 -20.01
N ARG A 130 -5.71 1.89 -20.07
CA ARG A 130 -4.59 0.99 -19.81
C ARG A 130 -3.36 1.78 -19.37
N LEU A 131 -2.36 1.10 -18.84
CA LEU A 131 -1.08 1.71 -18.50
C LEU A 131 -0.36 2.23 -19.76
N PHE A 132 0.11 3.47 -19.68
CA PHE A 132 1.04 4.08 -20.61
C PHE A 132 2.36 4.33 -19.90
N GLU A 133 3.28 3.37 -19.97
CA GLU A 133 4.47 3.30 -19.11
C GLU A 133 5.38 4.53 -19.22
N PRO A 134 5.77 5.02 -20.42
CA PRO A 134 6.68 6.17 -20.50
C PRO A 134 6.03 7.46 -20.01
N GLY A 135 4.73 7.65 -20.29
CA GLY A 135 3.98 8.79 -19.77
C GLY A 135 3.80 8.73 -18.26
N MET A 136 3.55 7.55 -17.69
CA MET A 136 3.47 7.36 -16.24
C MET A 136 4.81 7.67 -15.57
N ALA A 137 5.91 7.13 -16.08
CA ALA A 137 7.26 7.39 -15.57
C ALA A 137 7.60 8.89 -15.64
N MET A 138 7.31 9.53 -16.78
CA MET A 138 7.46 10.98 -16.94
C MET A 138 6.64 11.76 -15.89
N LEU A 139 5.35 11.45 -15.72
CA LEU A 139 4.48 12.11 -14.74
C LEU A 139 4.98 11.93 -13.31
N ASN A 140 5.44 10.73 -12.96
CA ASN A 140 5.99 10.46 -11.64
C ASN A 140 7.30 11.25 -11.41
N ASN A 141 8.18 11.33 -12.41
CA ASN A 141 9.42 12.08 -12.31
C ASN A 141 9.16 13.59 -12.21
N LEU A 142 8.15 14.12 -12.91
CA LEU A 142 7.70 15.50 -12.75
C LEU A 142 7.16 15.75 -11.34
N LYS A 143 6.32 14.85 -10.80
CA LYS A 143 5.74 14.98 -9.45
C LYS A 143 6.78 14.86 -8.32
N THR A 144 7.82 14.06 -8.53
CA THR A 144 8.87 13.81 -7.52
C THR A 144 10.11 14.69 -7.69
N GLY A 145 10.17 15.52 -8.74
CA GLY A 145 11.33 16.36 -9.07
C GLY A 145 12.54 15.61 -9.63
N ASN A 146 12.44 14.29 -9.84
CA ASN A 146 13.55 13.43 -10.27
C ASN A 146 13.53 13.20 -11.79
N TYR A 147 13.73 14.26 -12.59
CA TYR A 147 13.51 14.23 -14.05
C TYR A 147 14.31 13.16 -14.82
N MET A 148 15.52 12.82 -14.37
CA MET A 148 16.44 11.93 -15.10
C MET A 148 16.56 10.50 -14.55
N LYS A 149 15.86 10.17 -13.44
CA LYS A 149 16.05 8.91 -12.70
C LYS A 149 15.86 7.65 -13.55
N ASP A 150 14.86 7.67 -14.43
CA ASP A 150 14.48 6.49 -15.23
C ASP A 150 15.09 6.51 -16.65
N MET A 151 15.79 7.59 -17.02
CA MET A 151 16.25 7.80 -18.40
C MET A 151 17.29 6.75 -18.82
N GLN A 152 18.12 6.28 -17.87
CA GLN A 152 19.13 5.25 -18.10
C GLN A 152 18.54 3.93 -18.61
N PHE A 153 17.32 3.57 -18.16
CA PHE A 153 16.64 2.35 -18.57
C PHE A 153 15.59 2.61 -19.66
N GLY A 154 14.94 3.78 -19.65
CA GLY A 154 13.90 4.16 -20.60
C GLY A 154 14.42 4.35 -22.03
N LEU A 155 15.54 5.06 -22.22
CA LEU A 155 16.07 5.37 -23.54
C LEU A 155 16.45 4.11 -24.35
N PRO A 156 17.18 3.12 -23.79
CA PRO A 156 17.46 1.87 -24.50
C PRO A 156 16.21 1.07 -24.88
N LEU A 157 15.16 1.10 -24.06
CA LEU A 157 13.90 0.41 -24.34
C LEU A 157 13.10 1.10 -25.46
N MET A 158 13.09 2.42 -25.46
CA MET A 158 12.48 3.24 -26.52
C MET A 158 13.19 3.06 -27.86
N LEU A 159 14.54 3.10 -27.88
CA LEU A 159 15.34 2.86 -29.08
C LEU A 159 15.13 1.46 -29.67
N LYS A 160 14.85 0.46 -28.81
CA LYS A 160 14.53 -0.91 -29.22
C LYS A 160 13.04 -1.11 -29.57
N GLY A 161 12.22 -0.05 -29.55
CA GLY A 161 10.78 -0.12 -29.84
C GLY A 161 9.96 -0.89 -28.80
N LYS A 162 10.52 -1.16 -27.62
CA LYS A 162 9.85 -1.91 -26.53
C LYS A 162 9.00 -1.01 -25.64
N ALA A 163 9.19 0.30 -25.72
CA ALA A 163 8.39 1.30 -25.02
C ALA A 163 7.77 2.25 -26.06
N SER A 164 6.44 2.32 -26.08
CA SER A 164 5.73 3.18 -27.04
C SER A 164 5.83 4.65 -26.62
N MET A 165 6.12 5.54 -27.57
CA MET A 165 6.15 6.99 -27.33
C MET A 165 4.77 7.61 -27.18
N PHE A 166 3.74 6.91 -27.69
CA PHE A 166 2.38 7.41 -27.70
C PHE A 166 1.46 6.49 -26.91
N PRO A 167 0.46 7.04 -26.21
CA PRO A 167 -0.46 6.25 -25.43
C PRO A 167 -1.35 5.38 -26.33
N HIS A 168 -1.34 4.07 -26.11
CA HIS A 168 -2.31 3.15 -26.70
C HIS A 168 -3.64 3.21 -25.93
N ARG A 169 -4.74 3.41 -26.65
CA ARG A 169 -6.09 3.50 -26.07
C ARG A 169 -6.85 2.21 -26.33
N ILE A 170 -7.53 1.69 -25.31
CA ILE A 170 -8.42 0.53 -25.46
C ILE A 170 -9.81 0.95 -25.95
N LYS A 171 -10.56 0.02 -26.54
CA LYS A 171 -11.97 0.23 -26.92
C LYS A 171 -12.84 0.51 -25.67
N GLY A 172 -12.62 -0.24 -24.59
CA GLY A 172 -13.38 -0.18 -23.32
C GLY A 172 -13.04 1.00 -22.38
N ARG A 173 -12.59 2.13 -22.92
CA ARG A 173 -12.12 3.27 -22.10
C ARG A 173 -13.26 3.91 -21.29
N ARG A 174 -14.48 3.94 -21.83
CA ARG A 174 -15.64 4.57 -21.18
C ARG A 174 -16.06 3.76 -19.96
N GLU A 175 -16.04 2.44 -20.07
CA GLU A 175 -16.31 1.48 -19.02
C GLU A 175 -15.27 1.61 -17.91
N MET A 176 -13.98 1.72 -18.28
CA MET A 176 -12.92 1.96 -17.30
C MET A 176 -13.18 3.26 -16.52
N LYS A 177 -13.50 4.36 -17.23
CA LYS A 177 -13.81 5.63 -16.58
C LYS A 177 -15.01 5.53 -15.62
N LYS A 178 -16.07 4.81 -16.02
CA LYS A 178 -17.23 4.54 -15.16
C LYS A 178 -16.85 3.80 -13.87
N ILE A 179 -15.94 2.82 -13.92
CA ILE A 179 -15.45 2.13 -12.73
C ILE A 179 -14.82 3.12 -11.74
N PHE A 180 -13.94 4.00 -12.24
CA PHE A 180 -13.34 5.03 -11.37
C PHE A 180 -14.38 6.02 -10.83
N ASP A 181 -15.33 6.45 -11.65
CA ASP A 181 -16.39 7.38 -11.23
C ASP A 181 -17.29 6.75 -10.16
N ASN A 182 -17.58 5.45 -10.24
CA ASN A 182 -18.38 4.74 -9.23
C ASN A 182 -17.65 4.64 -7.89
N VAL A 183 -16.34 4.40 -7.90
CA VAL A 183 -15.53 4.29 -6.67
C VAL A 183 -15.25 5.67 -6.06
N GLN A 184 -15.05 6.70 -6.88
CA GLN A 184 -14.74 8.05 -6.42
C GLN A 184 -15.99 8.88 -6.09
N GLY A 185 -17.12 8.61 -6.75
CA GLY A 185 -18.41 9.28 -6.55
C GLY A 185 -19.34 8.57 -5.56
N GLY A 186 -18.93 7.42 -5.01
CA GLY A 186 -19.60 6.72 -3.91
C GLY A 186 -19.21 7.25 -2.53
N LYS A 187 -19.10 8.59 -2.40
CA LYS A 187 -19.06 9.28 -1.11
C LYS A 187 -20.34 10.08 -0.95
#